data_AF-N8PY26-F1
#
_entry.id   AF-N8PY26-F1
#
_cell.length_a   1.000
_cell.length_b   1.000
_cell.length_c   1.000
_cell.angle_alpha   90.00
_cell.angle_beta   90.00
_cell.angle_gamma   90.00
#
_symmetry.space_group_name_H-M   'P 1'
#
loop_
_entity.id
_entity.type
_entity.pdbx_description
1 polymer ?
#
loop_
_entity_poly.entity_id
_entity_poly.type
_entity_poly.pdbx_seq_one_letter_code
_entity_poly.pdbx_strand_id
1 'polypeptide(L)'
;MKSATGLTGSGSRDWYIQRVSAVVLAAYTVVIFGWILCNSGFGYEQWAGFMLTLPMKIFSLLAVLSLVAHAWIGMWQVFTDYVTTRQMGPSASGLRLVLTTAVIISVFVYAIWGIQIFWAN
;
A
#
# COMPACT_ATOMS: atom_id res chain seq x y z
N MET A 1 1.58 21.69 -13.12
CA MET A 1 2.13 22.07 -11.80
C MET A 1 2.62 20.82 -11.10
N LYS A 2 3.82 20.83 -10.51
CA LYS A 2 4.33 19.70 -9.73
C LYS A 2 3.80 19.81 -8.30
N SER A 3 3.18 18.76 -7.78
CA SER A 3 2.77 18.70 -6.37
C SER A 3 3.95 18.30 -5.50
N ALA A 4 4.20 19.01 -4.40
CA ALA A 4 5.26 18.68 -3.45
C ALA A 4 4.89 17.52 -2.50
N THR A 5 3.60 17.21 -2.37
CA THR A 5 3.10 16.16 -1.46
C THR A 5 2.62 14.90 -2.19
N GLY A 6 2.51 14.96 -3.53
CA GLY A 6 2.22 13.80 -4.37
C GLY A 6 3.50 12.98 -4.63
N LEU A 7 3.36 11.66 -4.77
CA LEU A 7 4.50 10.73 -4.83
C LEU A 7 5.54 11.10 -5.91
N THR A 8 5.10 11.32 -7.15
CA THR A 8 6.01 11.73 -8.23
C THR A 8 5.87 13.20 -8.60
N GLY A 9 4.81 13.88 -8.15
CA GLY A 9 4.49 15.24 -8.58
C GLY A 9 4.11 15.34 -10.06
N SER A 10 3.79 14.23 -10.75
CA SER A 10 3.26 14.21 -12.12
C SER A 10 2.07 13.25 -12.22
N GLY A 11 0.92 13.77 -12.64
CA GLY A 11 -0.30 12.99 -12.75
C GLY A 11 -0.18 11.78 -13.69
N SER A 12 0.56 11.88 -14.80
CA SER A 12 0.74 10.74 -15.73
C SER A 12 1.57 9.60 -15.13
N ARG A 13 2.61 9.94 -14.34
CA ARG A 13 3.44 8.95 -13.65
C ARG A 13 2.68 8.31 -12.50
N ASP A 14 1.99 9.12 -11.69
CA ASP A 14 1.15 8.63 -10.59
C ASP A 14 0.02 7.74 -11.13
N TRP A 15 -0.57 8.10 -12.27
CA TRP A 15 -1.56 7.28 -12.96
C TRP A 15 -1.00 5.90 -13.30
N TYR A 16 0.16 5.84 -13.95
CA TYR A 16 0.79 4.57 -14.36
C TYR A 16 1.16 3.70 -13.16
N ILE A 17 1.81 4.29 -12.15
CA ILE A 17 2.18 3.60 -10.90
C ILE A 17 0.93 3.00 -10.25
N GLN A 18 -0.20 3.72 -10.25
CA GLN A 18 -1.42 3.20 -9.65
C GLN A 18 -1.97 1.93 -10.32
N ARG A 19 -1.84 1.80 -11.64
CA ARG A 19 -2.36 0.63 -12.37
C ARG A 19 -1.44 -0.57 -12.15
N VAL A 20 -0.14 -0.35 -12.21
CA VAL A 20 0.85 -1.42 -11.98
C VAL A 20 0.72 -1.93 -10.54
N SER A 21 0.66 -1.04 -9.55
CA SER A 21 0.49 -1.47 -8.15
C SER A 21 -0.84 -2.20 -7.92
N ALA A 22 -1.93 -1.74 -8.55
CA ALA A 22 -3.23 -2.42 -8.46
C ALA A 22 -3.18 -3.85 -9.00
N VAL A 23 -2.51 -4.09 -10.13
CA VAL A 23 -2.37 -5.42 -10.71
C VAL A 23 -1.57 -6.35 -9.79
N VAL A 24 -0.46 -5.87 -9.21
CA VAL A 24 0.33 -6.65 -8.26
C VAL A 24 -0.48 -7.00 -7.02
N LEU A 25 -1.21 -6.03 -6.46
CA LEU A 25 -2.06 -6.24 -5.28
C LEU A 25 -3.19 -7.23 -5.58
N ALA A 26 -3.87 -7.09 -6.72
CA ALA A 26 -4.94 -8.00 -7.13
C ALA A 26 -4.44 -9.43 -7.32
N ALA A 27 -3.28 -9.61 -7.97
CA ALA A 27 -2.66 -10.92 -8.12
C ALA A 27 -2.30 -11.53 -6.76
N TYR A 28 -1.74 -10.73 -5.85
CA TYR A 28 -1.40 -11.18 -4.51
C TYR A 28 -2.64 -11.62 -3.72
N THR A 29 -3.71 -10.83 -3.77
CA THR A 29 -5.00 -11.18 -3.17
C THR A 29 -5.53 -12.49 -3.72
N VAL A 30 -5.53 -12.70 -5.04
CA VAL A 30 -6.00 -13.95 -5.67
C VAL A 30 -5.17 -15.15 -5.20
N VAL A 31 -3.85 -15.02 -5.10
CA VAL A 31 -2.98 -16.11 -4.64
C VAL A 31 -3.25 -16.47 -3.17
N ILE A 32 -3.32 -15.46 -2.28
CA ILE A 32 -3.60 -15.69 -0.86
C ILE A 32 -4.99 -16.29 -0.65
N PHE A 33 -6.03 -15.70 -1.25
CA PHE A 33 -7.39 -16.22 -1.13
C PHE A 33 -7.52 -17.61 -1.76
N GLY A 34 -6.92 -17.83 -2.94
CA GLY A 34 -6.92 -19.14 -3.59
C GLY A 34 -6.27 -20.20 -2.71
N TRP A 35 -5.13 -19.88 -2.08
CA TRP A 35 -4.48 -20.80 -1.14
C TRP A 35 -5.38 -21.11 0.06
N ILE A 36 -6.00 -20.10 0.68
CA ILE A 36 -6.91 -20.27 1.83
C ILE A 36 -8.11 -21.14 1.45
N LEU A 37 -8.74 -20.88 0.30
CA LEU A 37 -9.94 -21.61 -0.14
C LEU A 37 -9.63 -23.06 -0.53
N CYS A 38 -8.43 -23.34 -1.05
CA CYS A 38 -8.00 -24.68 -1.43
C CYS A 38 -7.40 -25.51 -0.28
N ASN A 39 -7.14 -24.91 0.89
CA ASN A 39 -6.54 -25.58 2.04
C ASN A 39 -7.44 -25.40 3.28
N SER A 40 -8.53 -26.16 3.42
CA SER A 40 -9.40 -26.06 4.60
C SER A 40 -8.72 -26.59 5.87
N GLY A 41 -8.85 -25.89 6.99
CA GLY A 41 -8.38 -26.38 8.31
C GLY A 41 -6.86 -26.36 8.50
N PHE A 42 -6.14 -25.54 7.72
CA PHE A 42 -4.68 -25.40 7.86
C PHE A 42 -4.27 -24.84 9.23
N GLY A 43 -3.17 -25.35 9.77
CA GLY A 43 -2.56 -24.86 11.01
C GLY A 43 -1.37 -23.92 10.74
N TYR A 44 -0.67 -23.56 11.81
CA TYR A 44 0.51 -22.71 11.74
C TYR A 44 1.59 -23.25 10.80
N GLU A 45 1.89 -24.56 10.87
CA GLU A 45 2.97 -25.15 10.06
C GLU A 45 2.69 -25.07 8.56
N GLN A 46 1.48 -25.38 8.11
CA GLN A 46 1.12 -25.27 6.69
C GLN A 46 1.14 -23.82 6.21
N TRP A 47 0.66 -22.88 7.04
CA TRP A 47 0.69 -21.45 6.71
C TRP A 47 2.12 -20.92 6.59
N ALA A 48 2.95 -21.19 7.60
CA ALA A 48 4.35 -20.79 7.61
C ALA A 48 5.12 -21.45 6.45
N GLY A 49 4.88 -22.74 6.19
CA GLY A 49 5.48 -23.48 5.09
C GLY A 49 5.17 -22.90 3.71
N PHE A 50 3.98 -22.32 3.52
CA PHE A 50 3.62 -21.60 2.29
C PHE A 50 4.22 -20.19 2.22
N MET A 51 4.00 -19.38 3.27
CA MET A 51 4.36 -17.96 3.29
C MET A 51 5.87 -17.72 3.35
N LEU A 52 6.65 -18.64 3.95
CA LEU A 52 8.11 -18.50 4.10
C LEU A 52 8.91 -19.09 2.93
N THR A 53 8.24 -19.64 1.91
CA THR A 53 8.94 -19.99 0.66
C THR A 53 9.52 -18.75 0.01
N LEU A 54 10.67 -18.88 -0.67
CA LEU A 54 11.32 -17.75 -1.35
C LEU A 54 10.39 -17.01 -2.33
N PRO A 55 9.59 -17.70 -3.18
CA PRO A 55 8.65 -17.01 -4.07
C PRO A 55 7.61 -16.19 -3.31
N MET A 56 7.03 -16.71 -2.23
CA MET A 56 6.06 -15.94 -1.44
C MET A 56 6.71 -14.80 -0.68
N LYS A 57 7.90 -14.97 -0.11
CA LYS A 57 8.64 -13.86 0.52
C LYS A 57 8.89 -12.70 -0.44
N ILE A 58 9.30 -13.00 -1.67
CA ILE A 58 9.48 -11.99 -2.73
C ILE A 58 8.13 -11.37 -3.11
N PHE A 59 7.10 -12.19 -3.31
CA PHE A 59 5.80 -11.70 -3.75
C PHE A 59 5.10 -10.83 -2.69
N SER A 60 5.17 -11.22 -1.42
CA SER A 60 4.70 -10.43 -0.29
C SER A 60 5.44 -9.11 -0.17
N LEU A 61 6.76 -9.09 -0.37
CA LEU A 61 7.52 -7.84 -0.39
C LEU A 61 7.10 -6.93 -1.55
N LEU A 62 6.92 -7.47 -2.76
CA LEU A 62 6.41 -6.73 -3.91
C LEU A 62 4.99 -6.18 -3.66
N ALA A 63 4.13 -6.97 -3.00
CA ALA A 63 2.78 -6.52 -2.63
C ALA A 63 2.82 -5.39 -1.61
N VAL A 64 3.70 -5.46 -0.60
CA VAL A 64 3.88 -4.38 0.39
C VAL A 64 4.40 -3.10 -0.27
N LEU A 65 5.41 -3.19 -1.15
CA LEU A 65 5.90 -2.02 -1.90
C LEU A 65 4.83 -1.44 -2.84
N SER A 66 4.03 -2.30 -3.45
CA SER A 66 2.89 -1.88 -4.27
C SER A 66 1.83 -1.18 -3.42
N LEU A 67 1.55 -1.67 -2.21
CA LEU A 67 0.64 -1.04 -1.25
C LEU A 67 1.14 0.35 -0.86
N VAL A 68 2.44 0.52 -0.61
CA VAL A 68 3.04 1.84 -0.31
C VAL A 68 2.71 2.84 -1.41
N ALA A 69 2.99 2.49 -2.66
CA ALA A 69 2.72 3.39 -3.79
C ALA A 69 1.21 3.60 -4.01
N HIS A 70 0.42 2.53 -3.94
CA HIS A 70 -1.02 2.55 -4.17
C HIS A 70 -1.76 3.41 -3.14
N ALA A 71 -1.46 3.19 -1.85
CA ALA A 71 -2.11 3.92 -0.77
C ALA A 71 -1.63 5.38 -0.70
N TRP A 72 -0.35 5.67 -0.95
CA TRP A 72 0.13 7.05 -0.99
C TRP A 72 -0.61 7.85 -2.06
N ILE A 73 -0.59 7.39 -3.32
CA ILE A 73 -1.22 8.10 -4.43
C ILE A 73 -2.74 8.19 -4.20
N GLY A 74 -3.39 7.07 -3.86
CA GLY A 74 -4.84 7.03 -3.66
C GLY A 74 -5.31 7.98 -2.55
N MET A 75 -4.66 7.94 -1.39
CA MET A 75 -5.05 8.81 -0.27
C MET A 75 -4.70 10.27 -0.55
N TRP A 76 -3.59 10.56 -1.23
CA TRP A 76 -3.28 11.92 -1.67
C TRP A 76 -4.38 12.49 -2.59
N GLN A 77 -4.89 11.69 -3.53
CA GLN A 77 -6.01 12.09 -4.39
C GLN A 77 -7.28 12.35 -3.56
N VAL A 78 -7.65 11.42 -2.67
CA VAL A 78 -8.80 11.60 -1.75
C VAL A 78 -8.67 12.89 -0.94
N PHE A 79 -7.51 13.17 -0.35
CA PHE A 79 -7.34 14.36 0.47
C PHE A 79 -7.34 15.64 -0.36
N THR A 80 -6.82 15.62 -1.58
CA THR A 80 -6.84 16.81 -2.44
C THR A 80 -8.22 17.12 -3.01
N ASP A 81 -9.06 16.09 -3.22
CA ASP A 81 -10.43 16.24 -3.73
C ASP A 81 -11.45 16.60 -2.64
N TYR A 82 -11.28 16.06 -1.42
CA TYR A 82 -12.30 16.16 -0.36
C TYR A 82 -11.89 16.99 0.86
N VAL A 83 -10.59 17.19 1.12
CA VAL A 83 -10.08 18.03 2.22
C VAL A 83 -9.72 19.41 1.66
N THR A 84 -10.74 20.13 1.18
CA THR A 84 -10.57 21.47 0.61
C THR A 84 -11.14 22.54 1.54
N THR A 85 -10.71 23.79 1.31
CA THR A 85 -11.23 24.97 2.02
C THR A 85 -12.75 25.11 1.89
N ARG A 86 -13.34 24.62 0.79
CA ARG A 86 -14.79 24.63 0.59
C ARG A 86 -15.51 23.69 1.58
N GLN A 87 -14.98 22.48 1.80
CA GLN A 87 -15.64 21.50 2.69
C GLN A 87 -15.26 21.70 4.17
N MET A 88 -14.03 22.15 4.46
CA MET A 88 -13.50 22.16 5.83
C MET A 88 -13.04 23.54 6.32
N GLY A 89 -13.25 24.60 5.54
CA GLY A 89 -12.90 25.96 5.93
C GLY A 89 -11.37 26.19 6.00
N PRO A 90 -10.90 27.18 6.77
CA PRO A 90 -9.50 27.58 6.80
C PRO A 90 -8.54 26.50 7.34
N SER A 91 -9.04 25.51 8.09
CA SER A 91 -8.24 24.41 8.64
C SER A 91 -7.85 23.34 7.61
N ALA A 92 -8.47 23.35 6.42
CA ALA A 92 -8.30 22.31 5.41
C ALA A 92 -6.82 22.03 5.06
N SER A 93 -6.01 23.07 4.88
CA SER A 93 -4.59 22.93 4.52
C SER A 93 -3.79 22.21 5.61
N GLY A 94 -4.01 22.58 6.87
CA GLY A 94 -3.34 21.95 8.01
C GLY A 94 -3.78 20.49 8.19
N LEU A 95 -5.09 20.24 8.09
CA LEU A 95 -5.63 18.89 8.18
C LEU A 95 -5.11 17.98 7.07
N ARG A 96 -5.08 18.46 5.82
CA ARG A 96 -4.53 17.69 4.68
C ARG A 96 -3.06 17.35 4.89
N LEU A 97 -2.26 18.27 5.42
CA LEU A 97 -0.85 18.01 5.73
C LEU A 97 -0.72 16.89 6.77
N VAL A 98 -1.47 16.96 7.87
CA VAL A 98 -1.47 15.94 8.93
C VAL A 98 -1.90 14.58 8.38
N LEU A 99 -3.02 14.53 7.66
CA LEU A 99 -3.55 13.28 7.08
C LEU A 99 -2.59 12.66 6.07
N THR A 100 -2.02 13.46 5.17
CA THR A 100 -1.05 12.98 4.17
C THR A 100 0.19 12.43 4.86
N THR A 101 0.70 13.14 5.87
CA THR A 101 1.88 12.73 6.65
C THR A 101 1.62 11.43 7.41
N ALA A 102 0.45 11.30 8.04
CA ALA A 102 0.04 10.08 8.74
C ALA A 102 0.01 8.88 7.79
N VAL A 103 -0.60 9.00 6.61
CA VAL A 103 -0.61 7.91 5.61
C VAL A 103 0.80 7.54 5.18
N ILE A 104 1.66 8.53 4.88
CA ILE A 104 3.05 8.28 4.48
C ILE A 104 3.79 7.49 5.57
N ILE A 105 3.71 7.94 6.82
CA ILE A 105 4.34 7.24 7.95
C ILE A 105 3.79 5.82 8.09
N SER A 106 2.47 5.63 8.03
CA SER A 106 1.84 4.31 8.15
C SER A 106 2.35 3.35 7.08
N VAL A 107 2.41 3.76 5.81
CA VAL A 107 2.87 2.88 4.74
C VAL A 107 4.37 2.58 4.83
N PHE A 108 5.20 3.52 5.32
CA PHE A 108 6.61 3.26 5.62
C PHE A 108 6.78 2.25 6.75
N VAL A 109 5.99 2.38 7.83
CA VAL A 109 5.98 1.41 8.92
C VAL A 109 5.59 0.02 8.41
N TYR A 110 4.57 -0.08 7.56
CA TYR A 110 4.18 -1.35 6.95
C TYR A 110 5.29 -1.95 6.08
N ALA A 111 6.03 -1.13 5.33
CA ALA A 111 7.17 -1.59 4.54
C ALA A 111 8.28 -2.19 5.40
N ILE A 112 8.69 -1.46 6.44
CA ILE A 112 9.73 -1.93 7.37
C ILE A 112 9.27 -3.18 8.10
N TRP A 113 8.04 -3.19 8.61
CA TRP A 113 7.50 -4.33 9.34
C TRP A 113 7.36 -5.57 8.44
N GLY A 114 6.93 -5.40 7.18
CA GLY A 114 6.90 -6.48 6.19
C GLY A 114 8.30 -7.07 5.94
N ILE A 115 9.33 -6.23 5.83
CA ILE A 115 10.72 -6.71 5.71
C ILE A 115 11.12 -7.50 6.95
N GLN A 116 10.79 -7.03 8.14
CA GLN A 116 11.10 -7.74 9.38
C GLN A 116 10.43 -9.11 9.44
N ILE A 117 9.15 -9.21 9.11
CA ILE A 117 8.39 -10.48 9.13
C ILE A 117 9.00 -11.52 8.20
N PHE A 118 9.35 -11.13 6.97
CA PHE A 118 9.77 -12.10 5.96
C PHE A 118 11.29 -12.33 5.92
N TRP A 119 12.11 -11.35 6.30
CA TRP A 119 13.55 -11.37 5.99
C TRP A 119 14.48 -11.20 7.20
N ALA A 120 14.01 -10.73 8.35
CA ALA A 120 14.86 -10.47 9.51
C ALA A 120 15.00 -11.67 10.46
N ASN A 121 15.13 -12.88 9.90
CA ASN A 121 15.45 -14.09 10.68
C ASN A 121 16.88 -14.06 11.22
#